data_AF-A0A1F5DH39-F1
#
_entry.id   AF-A0A1F5DH39-F1
#
_cell.length_a   1.000
_cell.length_b   1.000
_cell.length_c   1.000
_cell.angle_alpha   90.00
_cell.angle_beta   90.00
_cell.angle_gamma   90.00
#
_symmetry.space_group_name_H-M   'P 1'
#
loop_
_entity.id
_entity.type
_entity.pdbx_description
1 polymer ?
#
loop_
_entity_poly.entity_id
_entity_poly.type
_entity_poly.pdbx_seq_one_letter_code
_entity_poly.pdbx_strand_id
1 'polypeptide(L)' 'MPECNWCSRTIIPGEAAVKFQCPNCGDVEVWRCEKCRLFGRDYKCPKCGNIGP' A
#
# COMPACT_ATOMS: atom_id res chain seq x y z
N MET A 1 -13.49 -5.19 -0.19
CA MET A 1 -12.57 -4.95 0.93
C MET A 1 -11.30 -4.32 0.38
N PRO A 2 -10.63 -3.40 1.11
CA PRO A 2 -9.34 -2.88 0.66
C PRO A 2 -8.30 -4.01 0.60
N GLU A 3 -7.53 -4.05 -0.48
CA GLU A 3 -6.48 -5.05 -0.71
C GLU A 3 -5.12 -4.36 -0.63
N CYS A 4 -4.16 -5.03 0.00
CA CYS A 4 -2.79 -4.52 0.04
C CYS A 4 -2.23 -4.49 -1.37
N ASN A 5 -1.74 -3.34 -1.81
CA ASN A 5 -1.23 -3.14 -3.17
C ASN A 5 0.02 -4.01 -3.47
N TRP A 6 0.69 -4.51 -2.43
CA TRP A 6 1.87 -5.35 -2.57
C TRP A 6 1.59 -6.85 -2.51
N CYS A 7 0.90 -7.33 -1.47
CA CYS A 7 0.67 -8.76 -1.29
C CYS A 7 -0.70 -9.23 -1.79
N SER A 8 -1.49 -8.32 -2.38
CA SER A 8 -2.88 -8.55 -2.83
C SER A 8 -3.74 -9.23 -1.75
N ARG A 9 -3.38 -8.98 -0.48
CA ARG A 9 -4.06 -9.57 0.66
C ARG A 9 -5.21 -8.67 1.04
N THR A 10 -6.38 -9.26 1.21
CA THR A 10 -7.54 -8.58 1.76
C THR A 10 -7.23 -8.10 3.18
N ILE A 11 -7.37 -6.80 3.40
CA ILE A 11 -7.21 -6.19 4.71
C ILE A 11 -8.53 -6.37 5.46
N ILE A 12 -8.48 -7.16 6.52
CA ILE A 12 -9.60 -7.38 7.42
C ILE A 12 -9.79 -6.15 8.34
N PRO A 13 -11.06 -5.76 8.63
CA PRO A 13 -11.34 -4.68 9.58
C PRO A 13 -10.79 -5.06 10.96
N GLY A 14 -9.83 -4.28 11.47
CA GLY A 14 -9.11 -4.55 12.71
C GLY A 14 -7.62 -4.86 12.54
N GLU A 15 -7.15 -5.14 11.31
CA GLU A 15 -5.72 -5.26 11.02
C GLU A 15 -5.11 -3.85 10.90
N ALA A 16 -3.88 -3.65 11.43
CA ALA A 16 -3.16 -2.38 11.40
C ALA A 16 -2.63 -2.04 9.99
N ALA A 17 -3.56 -1.86 9.06
CA ALA A 17 -3.27 -1.37 7.74
C ALA A 17 -3.13 0.15 7.73
N VAL A 18 -2.23 0.63 6.88
CA VAL A 18 -2.10 2.04 6.56
C VAL A 18 -2.56 2.27 5.14
N LYS A 19 -3.25 3.40 4.94
CA LYS A 19 -3.57 3.92 3.63
C LYS A 19 -2.96 5.31 3.50
N PHE A 20 -2.36 5.58 2.36
CA PHE A 20 -1.82 6.89 2.05
C PHE A 20 -1.97 7.19 0.57
N GLN A 21 -2.04 8.48 0.24
CA GLN A 21 -1.99 8.90 -1.15
C GLN A 21 -0.54 8.91 -1.62
N CYS A 22 -0.32 8.38 -2.82
CA CYS A 22 0.94 8.45 -3.53
C CYS A 22 1.45 9.91 -3.57
N PRO A 23 2.61 10.25 -2.94
CA PRO A 23 3.09 11.63 -2.88
C PRO A 23 3.56 12.15 -4.25
N ASN A 24 3.86 11.26 -5.19
CA ASN A 24 4.30 11.61 -6.53
C ASN A 24 3.11 11.94 -7.45
N CYS A 25 2.00 11.22 -7.30
CA CYS A 25 0.89 11.27 -8.24
C CYS A 25 -0.43 11.79 -7.66
N GLY A 26 -0.60 11.84 -6.33
CA GLY A 26 -1.76 12.40 -5.64
C GLY A 26 -3.08 11.64 -5.80
N ASP A 27 -3.29 10.95 -6.92
CA ASP A 27 -4.56 10.33 -7.28
C ASP A 27 -4.72 8.86 -6.89
N VAL A 28 -3.64 8.20 -6.45
CA VAL A 28 -3.68 6.77 -6.12
C VAL A 28 -3.65 6.57 -4.62
N GLU A 29 -4.69 5.93 -4.09
CA GLU A 29 -4.75 5.47 -2.70
C GLU A 29 -4.02 4.12 -2.59
N VAL A 30 -2.88 4.11 -1.91
CA VAL A 30 -2.08 2.91 -1.70
C VAL A 30 -2.41 2.33 -0.34
N TRP A 31 -2.81 1.06 -0.33
CA TRP A 31 -3.10 0.29 0.88
C TRP A 31 -1.96 -0.65 1.20
N ARG A 32 -1.51 -0.64 2.45
CA ARG A 32 -0.37 -1.43 2.94
C ARG A 32 -0.76 -2.13 4.23
N CYS A 33 -0.66 -3.45 4.25
CA CYS A 33 -0.84 -4.22 5.47
C CYS A 33 0.37 -4.08 6.40
N GLU A 34 0.16 -4.32 7.70
CA GLU A 34 1.20 -4.25 8.73
C GLU A 34 2.44 -5.08 8.37
N LYS A 35 2.23 -6.30 7.87
CA LYS A 35 3.32 -7.20 7.46
C LYS A 35 4.18 -6.57 6.37
N CYS A 36 3.60 -6.05 5.29
CA CYS A 36 4.36 -5.40 4.22
C CYS A 36 5.17 -4.21 4.74
N ARG A 37 4.63 -3.48 5.73
CA ARG A 37 5.30 -2.37 6.41
C ARG A 37 6.46 -2.85 7.28
N LEU A 38 6.26 -3.92 8.06
CA LEU A 38 7.30 -4.56 8.87
C LEU A 38 8.45 -5.11 8.03
N PHE A 39 8.14 -5.66 6.85
CA PHE A 39 9.14 -6.18 5.92
C PHE A 39 9.86 -5.09 5.13
N GLY A 40 9.43 -3.82 5.21
CA GLY A 40 10.00 -2.73 4.40
C GLY A 40 9.96 -3.01 2.90
N ARG A 41 8.98 -3.80 2.45
CA ARG A 41 8.82 -4.09 1.02
C ARG A 41 8.45 -2.79 0.35
N ASP A 42 8.98 -2.51 -0.83
CA ASP A 42 8.57 -1.31 -1.54
C ASP A 42 7.07 -1.35 -1.88
N TYR A 43 6.45 -0.23 -2.20
CA TYR A 43 5.20 -0.19 -2.93
C TYR A 43 5.49 0.35 -4.31
N LYS A 44 4.85 -0.24 -5.32
CA LYS A 44 4.89 0.28 -6.67
C LYS A 44 3.58 0.98 -6.94
N CYS A 45 3.64 2.29 -7.19
CA CYS A 45 2.44 2.98 -7.62
C CYS A 45 2.09 2.56 -9.06
N PRO A 46 0.86 2.10 -9.35
CA PRO A 46 0.45 1.69 -10.70
C PRO A 46 0.39 2.86 -11.70
N LYS A 47 0.23 4.11 -11.23
CA LYS A 47 0.09 5.29 -12.10
C LYS A 47 1.43 5.92 -12.49
N CYS A 48 2.33 6.14 -11.52
CA CYS A 48 3.61 6.78 -11.77
C CYS A 48 4.80 5.81 -11.82
N GLY A 49 4.59 4.52 -11.52
CA GLY A 49 5.67 3.53 -11.46
C GLY A 49 6.68 3.77 -10.35
N ASN A 50 6.47 4.79 -9.51
CA ASN A 50 7.38 5.15 -8.44
C ASN A 50 7.41 4.04 -7.38
N ILE A 51 8.62 3.66 -7.00
CA ILE A 51 8.91 2.63 -6.01
C ILE A 51 9.32 3.36 -4.74
N GLY A 52 8.47 3.34 -3.73
CA GLY A 52 8.77 3.90 -2.41
C GLY A 52 8.84 2.79 -1.36
N PRO A 53 9.62 2.94 -0.29
CA PRO A 53 9.73 1.94 0.78
C PRO A 53 8.46 1.79 1.63
#